data_AF-A0AAV4QKR8-F1
#
_entry.id   AF-A0AAV4QKR8-F1
#
_cell.length_a   1.000
_cell.length_b   1.000
_cell.length_c   1.000
_cell.angle_alpha   90.00
_cell.angle_beta   90.00
_cell.angle_gamma   90.00
#
_symmetry.space_group_name_H-M   'P 1'
#
loop_
_entity.id
_entity.type
_entity.pdbx_description
1 polymer ?
#
loop_
_entity_poly.entity_id
_entity_poly.type
_entity_poly.pdbx_seq_one_letter_code
_entity_poly.pdbx_strand_id
1 'polypeptide(L)'
;MYQILFWLAHHSHVLGSEFRGKSLKTSKVDFISVRGTLALIMCTPYIDNFYRNSWEICASKYSGLKRQSWGFKFEQYITTDTVDGVPDISSKTHQLEEYCVVLKSILNSHTLLYKAEIDAVIPHRDLSPEISTTSSYIEIKTARSLKTETEKYYFYRYKMAYWWAQSYLAGISEIICGNRTDAGIINSIDVLRVSNFPKEAHGMWSPDVCLNFCDKFLNFLKRVMIEDDPNVVYKFSYKGKDKIYCTKLVNPENRYRVIPKWYTMAFD
;
A
#
# COMPACT_ATOMS: atom_id res chain seq x y z
N MET A 1 4.31 -5.95 -7.10
CA MET A 1 3.84 -7.34 -6.91
C MET A 1 5.00 -8.31 -6.71
N TYR A 2 5.96 -8.41 -7.63
CA TYR A 2 6.97 -9.48 -7.57
C TYR A 2 7.79 -9.49 -6.26
N GLN A 3 8.17 -8.35 -5.67
CA GLN A 3 8.85 -8.30 -4.37
C GLN A 3 8.07 -9.00 -3.23
N ILE A 4 6.72 -8.89 -3.15
CA ILE A 4 5.97 -9.60 -2.10
C ILE A 4 5.80 -11.09 -2.41
N LEU A 5 5.60 -11.48 -3.67
CA LEU A 5 5.64 -12.90 -4.05
C LEU A 5 7.01 -13.50 -3.70
N PHE A 6 8.07 -12.74 -3.94
CA PHE A 6 9.44 -13.15 -3.68
C PHE A 6 9.76 -13.21 -2.17
N TRP A 7 9.25 -12.26 -1.38
CA TRP A 7 9.31 -12.32 0.09
C TRP A 7 8.47 -13.47 0.63
N LEU A 8 7.28 -13.72 0.09
CA LEU A 8 6.39 -14.80 0.50
C LEU A 8 7.06 -16.15 0.31
N ALA A 9 7.75 -16.32 -0.81
CA ALA A 9 8.60 -17.46 -1.05
C ALA A 9 9.66 -17.56 0.07
N HIS A 10 10.49 -16.54 0.32
CA HIS A 10 11.49 -16.63 1.40
C HIS A 10 10.93 -16.78 2.84
N HIS A 11 9.68 -16.39 3.12
CA HIS A 11 9.18 -16.24 4.51
C HIS A 11 7.81 -16.85 4.83
N SER A 12 7.23 -17.76 4.02
CA SER A 12 5.90 -18.36 4.34
C SER A 12 5.84 -19.22 5.62
N HIS A 13 6.92 -19.29 6.41
CA HIS A 13 6.90 -19.83 7.77
C HIS A 13 6.25 -18.84 8.76
N VAL A 14 6.47 -17.53 8.59
CA VAL A 14 5.92 -16.46 9.45
C VAL A 14 4.39 -16.40 9.37
N LEU A 15 3.77 -16.83 8.27
CA LEU A 15 2.31 -16.81 8.10
C LEU A 15 1.57 -17.76 9.05
N GLY A 16 2.26 -18.77 9.59
CA GLY A 16 1.70 -19.79 10.47
C GLY A 16 2.02 -19.61 11.96
N SER A 17 2.86 -18.65 12.35
CA SER A 17 3.18 -18.39 13.76
C SER A 17 2.06 -17.63 14.48
N GLU A 18 1.70 -18.07 15.69
CA GLU A 18 0.68 -17.38 16.50
C GLU A 18 1.19 -16.03 17.04
N PHE A 19 0.54 -14.94 16.63
CA PHE A 19 0.76 -13.63 17.25
C PHE A 19 -0.19 -13.43 18.45
N ARG A 20 0.39 -13.16 19.62
CA ARG A 20 -0.28 -12.68 20.85
C ARG A 20 -1.28 -13.62 21.55
N GLY A 21 -1.29 -14.93 21.30
CA GLY A 21 -2.15 -15.91 21.99
C GLY A 21 -3.67 -15.78 21.75
N LYS A 22 -4.14 -14.66 21.21
CA LYS A 22 -5.41 -14.55 20.50
C LYS A 22 -5.24 -15.24 19.15
N SER A 23 -5.63 -16.51 19.09
CA SER A 23 -5.51 -17.31 17.87
C SER A 23 -6.19 -16.61 16.68
N LEU A 24 -5.37 -16.04 15.78
CA LEU A 24 -5.77 -15.60 14.45
C LEU A 24 -6.03 -16.86 13.62
N LYS A 25 -7.20 -17.47 13.83
CA LYS A 25 -7.62 -18.79 13.29
C LYS A 25 -7.54 -18.93 11.77
N THR A 26 -7.20 -17.87 11.04
CA THR A 26 -6.85 -17.89 9.62
C THR A 26 -5.32 -17.87 9.41
N SER A 27 -4.73 -19.07 9.37
CA SER A 27 -3.44 -19.30 8.69
C SER A 27 -3.54 -19.00 7.19
N LYS A 28 -4.75 -19.15 6.62
CA LYS A 28 -5.09 -18.79 5.25
C LYS A 28 -5.20 -17.28 5.06
N VAL A 29 -4.35 -16.73 4.20
CA VAL A 29 -4.51 -15.39 3.60
C VAL A 29 -5.51 -15.50 2.44
N ASP A 30 -6.41 -14.53 2.30
CA ASP A 30 -7.34 -14.44 1.15
C ASP A 30 -6.73 -13.67 -0.02
N PHE A 31 -6.03 -12.58 0.28
CA PHE A 31 -5.52 -11.65 -0.72
C PHE A 31 -4.07 -11.25 -0.45
N ILE A 32 -3.24 -11.38 -1.48
CA ILE A 32 -1.85 -10.90 -1.52
C ILE A 32 -1.81 -9.68 -2.45
N SER A 33 -1.27 -8.56 -1.98
CA SER A 33 -1.29 -7.29 -2.75
C SER A 33 -0.13 -6.35 -2.37
N VAL A 34 -0.23 -5.07 -2.76
CA VAL A 34 0.65 -3.98 -2.30
C VAL A 34 -0.18 -2.81 -1.79
N ARG A 35 0.34 -2.08 -0.79
CA ARG A 35 -0.31 -0.97 -0.07
C ARG A 35 -0.96 0.05 -1.01
N GLY A 36 -0.26 0.44 -2.08
CA GLY A 36 -0.78 1.38 -3.08
C GLY A 36 -2.00 0.89 -3.87
N THR A 37 -2.12 -0.42 -4.14
CA THR A 37 -3.29 -1.00 -4.83
C THR A 37 -4.51 -1.02 -3.92
N LEU A 38 -4.34 -1.37 -2.64
CA LEU A 38 -5.41 -1.32 -1.65
C LEU A 38 -5.87 0.13 -1.39
N ALA A 39 -4.94 1.08 -1.28
CA ALA A 39 -5.27 2.51 -1.16
C ALA A 39 -6.04 3.03 -2.38
N LEU A 40 -5.66 2.61 -3.59
CA LEU A 40 -6.35 2.97 -4.83
C LEU A 40 -7.78 2.41 -4.89
N ILE A 41 -7.99 1.16 -4.49
CA ILE A 41 -9.34 0.57 -4.34
C ILE A 41 -10.13 1.37 -3.31
N MET A 42 -9.59 1.58 -2.10
CA MET A 42 -10.24 2.35 -1.02
C MET A 42 -10.68 3.74 -1.48
N CYS A 43 -9.83 4.49 -2.19
CA CYS A 43 -10.17 5.84 -2.65
C CYS A 43 -11.05 5.87 -3.91
N THR A 44 -11.36 4.74 -4.56
CA THR A 44 -12.09 4.73 -5.84
C THR A 44 -13.47 5.44 -5.82
N PRO A 45 -14.27 5.43 -4.74
CA PRO A 45 -15.50 6.26 -4.62
C PRO A 45 -15.25 7.78 -4.70
N TYR A 46 -13.99 8.20 -4.66
CA TYR A 46 -13.57 9.58 -4.46
C TYR A 46 -12.54 10.08 -5.48
N ILE A 47 -12.05 9.26 -6.44
CA ILE A 47 -10.99 9.70 -7.39
C ILE A 47 -11.46 10.57 -8.57
N ASP A 48 -12.76 10.86 -8.70
CA ASP A 48 -13.29 11.70 -9.80
C ASP A 48 -12.66 13.11 -9.83
N ASN A 49 -11.85 13.38 -10.87
CA ASN A 49 -11.03 14.57 -11.11
C ASN A 49 -9.69 14.63 -10.34
N PHE A 50 -9.16 13.48 -9.90
CA PHE A 50 -7.77 13.37 -9.44
C PHE A 50 -6.82 12.83 -10.53
N TYR A 51 -5.51 12.87 -10.27
CA TYR A 51 -4.52 12.32 -11.19
C TYR A 51 -4.76 10.84 -11.46
N ARG A 52 -5.08 10.52 -12.72
CA ARG A 52 -5.58 9.22 -13.21
C ARG A 52 -6.98 8.88 -12.68
N ASN A 53 -8.01 9.47 -13.31
CA ASN A 53 -9.44 9.08 -13.25
C ASN A 53 -9.73 7.62 -13.70
N SER A 54 -8.71 6.78 -13.88
CA SER A 54 -8.81 5.43 -14.41
C SER A 54 -7.70 4.56 -13.84
N TRP A 55 -8.00 3.28 -13.67
CA TRP A 55 -7.02 2.28 -13.23
C TRP A 55 -7.30 0.93 -13.88
N GLU A 56 -6.25 0.12 -14.02
CA GLU A 56 -6.37 -1.29 -14.34
C GLU A 56 -5.67 -2.11 -13.25
N ILE A 57 -6.39 -3.05 -12.64
CA ILE A 57 -5.89 -3.99 -11.65
C ILE A 57 -6.02 -5.39 -12.24
N CYS A 58 -4.90 -6.10 -12.37
CA CYS A 58 -4.90 -7.50 -12.75
C CYS A 58 -4.86 -8.37 -11.48
N ALA A 59 -5.67 -9.42 -11.43
CA ALA A 59 -5.67 -10.39 -10.34
C ALA A 59 -5.78 -11.83 -10.87
N SER A 60 -5.04 -12.74 -10.27
CA SER A 60 -5.10 -14.19 -10.52
C SER A 60 -5.33 -14.90 -9.20
N LYS A 61 -6.14 -15.96 -9.20
CA LYS A 61 -6.28 -16.87 -8.07
C LYS A 61 -5.29 -18.02 -8.27
N TYR A 62 -4.48 -18.29 -7.25
CA TYR A 62 -3.50 -19.36 -7.26
C TYR A 62 -3.25 -19.83 -5.83
N SER A 63 -3.52 -21.10 -5.55
CA SER A 63 -3.36 -21.70 -4.22
C SER A 63 -1.93 -22.21 -3.94
N GLY A 64 -1.01 -22.15 -4.91
CA GLY A 64 0.38 -22.60 -4.79
C GLY A 64 1.26 -21.64 -3.98
N LEU A 65 1.31 -21.82 -2.65
CA LEU A 65 2.17 -21.05 -1.73
C LEU A 65 3.10 -21.96 -0.91
N LYS A 66 4.34 -22.10 -1.39
CA LYS A 66 5.51 -22.74 -0.76
C LYS A 66 6.69 -21.75 -0.74
N ARG A 67 7.91 -22.19 -0.39
CA ARG A 67 9.06 -21.29 -0.09
C ARG A 67 10.17 -21.43 -1.15
N GLN A 68 10.78 -20.37 -1.70
CA GLN A 68 11.95 -19.72 -1.06
C GLN A 68 12.49 -18.38 -1.66
N SER A 69 13.47 -17.82 -0.90
CA SER A 69 15.53 -15.23 -0.74
C SER A 69 16.40 -14.58 -1.94
N TRP A 70 16.68 -13.26 -2.07
CA TRP A 70 16.21 -11.95 -1.51
C TRP A 70 16.28 -10.87 -2.65
N GLY A 71 16.28 -9.54 -2.42
CA GLY A 71 16.31 -8.55 -3.53
C GLY A 71 16.70 -7.09 -3.21
N PHE A 72 16.59 -6.22 -4.24
CA PHE A 72 16.83 -4.77 -4.24
C PHE A 72 15.51 -3.95 -4.36
N LYS A 73 15.60 -2.65 -4.72
CA LYS A 73 15.22 -1.60 -3.76
C LYS A 73 15.00 -0.16 -4.41
N PHE A 74 14.77 0.95 -3.65
CA PHE A 74 14.31 2.30 -4.15
C PHE A 74 14.66 3.68 -3.42
N GLU A 75 14.88 3.83 -2.10
CA GLU A 75 14.74 5.14 -1.36
C GLU A 75 16.01 5.94 -0.89
N GLN A 76 16.65 5.55 0.23
CA GLN A 76 17.87 6.02 0.96
C GLN A 76 18.23 7.55 1.09
N TYR A 77 17.52 8.51 0.50
CA TYR A 77 17.85 9.97 0.57
C TYR A 77 17.36 10.71 1.82
N ILE A 78 16.43 10.11 2.57
CA ILE A 78 15.72 10.72 3.72
C ILE A 78 15.92 9.93 5.01
N THR A 79 16.76 8.91 4.95
CA THR A 79 17.14 7.99 6.02
C THR A 79 18.65 8.03 6.20
N THR A 80 19.14 7.42 7.27
CA THR A 80 20.57 7.16 7.47
C THR A 80 20.71 5.77 8.07
N ASP A 81 21.79 5.09 7.73
CA ASP A 81 22.09 3.72 8.17
C ASP A 81 22.30 3.62 9.70
N THR A 82 22.40 4.77 10.38
CA THR A 82 22.63 4.92 11.83
C THR A 82 21.55 5.78 12.50
N VAL A 83 21.21 5.46 13.75
CA VAL A 83 20.45 6.37 14.63
C VAL A 83 21.25 7.66 14.84
N ASP A 84 20.57 8.81 14.77
CA ASP A 84 21.13 10.16 14.90
C ASP A 84 22.27 10.53 13.92
N GLY A 85 22.39 9.80 12.81
CA GLY A 85 23.32 10.11 11.73
C GLY A 85 22.93 11.35 10.92
N VAL A 86 23.85 11.81 10.06
CA VAL A 86 23.60 12.86 9.06
C VAL A 86 23.33 12.20 7.70
N PRO A 87 22.22 12.53 6.99
CA PRO A 87 21.93 11.94 5.68
C PRO A 87 23.02 12.26 4.63
N ASP A 88 23.47 11.25 3.88
CA ASP A 88 24.37 11.47 2.74
C ASP A 88 23.59 11.97 1.51
N ILE A 89 23.68 13.28 1.29
CA ILE A 89 23.08 13.98 0.15
C ILE A 89 23.91 13.89 -1.15
N SER A 90 25.10 13.28 -1.12
CA SER A 90 26.04 13.23 -2.25
C SER A 90 25.90 11.98 -3.12
N SER A 91 25.42 10.89 -2.53
CA SER A 91 25.32 9.59 -3.19
C SER A 91 24.16 9.50 -4.18
N LYS A 92 24.35 8.69 -5.22
CA LYS A 92 23.43 8.54 -6.37
C LYS A 92 22.72 7.19 -6.43
N THR A 93 23.20 6.19 -5.69
CA THR A 93 22.58 4.86 -5.61
C THR A 93 21.28 4.87 -4.81
N HIS A 94 21.04 5.93 -4.03
CA HIS A 94 19.99 5.97 -3.03
C HIS A 94 18.58 5.82 -3.64
N GLN A 95 18.38 6.32 -4.86
CA GLN A 95 17.20 6.14 -5.71
C GLN A 95 16.89 4.67 -6.10
N LEU A 96 17.67 3.71 -5.58
CA LEU A 96 17.51 2.27 -5.71
C LEU A 96 17.71 1.51 -4.36
N GLU A 97 17.54 2.16 -3.18
CA GLU A 97 17.74 1.57 -1.82
C GLU A 97 16.52 1.69 -0.82
N GLU A 98 15.54 0.75 -0.84
CA GLU A 98 14.17 0.72 -0.26
C GLU A 98 14.11 0.29 1.20
N TYR A 99 13.01 0.61 1.89
CA TYR A 99 12.52 -0.18 3.02
C TYR A 99 11.05 -0.59 2.88
N CYS A 100 10.78 -1.88 3.11
CA CYS A 100 9.46 -2.46 2.92
C CYS A 100 9.09 -3.52 3.94
N VAL A 101 7.98 -3.29 4.63
CA VAL A 101 7.36 -4.25 5.56
C VAL A 101 6.27 -5.05 4.85
N VAL A 102 6.05 -6.28 5.31
CA VAL A 102 4.89 -7.10 4.89
C VAL A 102 3.90 -7.17 6.03
N LEU A 103 2.73 -6.56 5.83
CA LEU A 103 1.69 -6.42 6.86
C LEU A 103 0.59 -7.46 6.64
N LYS A 104 0.18 -8.14 7.71
CA LYS A 104 -1.03 -8.98 7.76
C LYS A 104 -2.11 -8.19 8.49
N SER A 105 -3.26 -7.96 7.85
CA SER A 105 -4.42 -7.30 8.47
C SER A 105 -5.73 -8.01 8.13
N ILE A 106 -6.81 -7.63 8.79
CA ILE A 106 -8.16 -8.13 8.51
C ILE A 106 -9.04 -6.94 8.14
N LEU A 107 -9.80 -7.07 7.05
CA LEU A 107 -10.91 -6.18 6.69
C LEU A 107 -12.18 -7.02 6.64
N ASN A 108 -13.05 -6.88 7.64
CA ASN A 108 -14.24 -7.72 7.84
C ASN A 108 -13.94 -9.23 7.74
N SER A 109 -14.34 -9.89 6.66
CA SER A 109 -14.13 -11.33 6.40
C SER A 109 -12.90 -11.64 5.54
N HIS A 110 -12.06 -10.64 5.26
CA HIS A 110 -10.91 -10.76 4.35
C HIS A 110 -9.59 -10.70 5.11
N THR A 111 -8.81 -11.78 5.09
CA THR A 111 -7.42 -11.79 5.59
C THR A 111 -6.49 -11.26 4.50
N LEU A 112 -5.89 -10.11 4.72
CA LEU A 112 -5.03 -9.39 3.77
C LEU A 112 -3.54 -9.57 4.11
N LEU A 113 -2.70 -9.67 3.09
CA LEU A 113 -1.24 -9.60 3.20
C LEU A 113 -0.68 -8.67 2.11
N TYR A 114 0.13 -7.67 2.46
CA TYR A 114 0.63 -6.71 1.47
C TYR A 114 1.97 -6.07 1.82
N LYS A 115 2.75 -5.72 0.78
CA LYS A 115 3.96 -4.88 0.92
C LYS A 115 3.54 -3.44 1.19
N ALA A 116 4.03 -2.84 2.26
CA ALA A 116 4.03 -1.40 2.47
C ALA A 116 5.46 -0.88 2.43
N GLU A 117 5.70 0.06 1.53
CA GLU A 117 6.86 0.95 1.49
C GLU A 117 6.77 1.96 2.64
N ILE A 118 7.88 2.19 3.35
CA ILE A 118 7.95 2.93 4.61
C ILE A 118 9.08 3.94 4.52
N ASP A 119 8.74 5.24 4.49
CA ASP A 119 9.71 6.30 4.18
C ASP A 119 10.79 6.47 5.28
N ALA A 120 10.46 6.31 6.58
CA ALA A 120 11.42 6.40 7.68
C ALA A 120 10.93 5.76 9.01
N VAL A 121 11.86 5.65 9.97
CA VAL A 121 11.62 5.33 11.39
C VAL A 121 11.95 6.57 12.23
N ILE A 122 11.14 6.88 13.25
CA ILE A 122 11.49 7.89 14.27
C ILE A 122 12.19 7.18 15.45
N PRO A 123 13.45 7.54 15.77
CA PRO A 123 14.12 7.07 16.99
C PRO A 123 13.34 7.41 18.27
N HIS A 124 13.58 6.63 19.33
CA HIS A 124 13.11 6.91 20.70
C HIS A 124 11.59 7.06 20.92
N ARG A 125 10.74 6.68 19.96
CA ARG A 125 9.39 6.22 20.30
C ARG A 125 9.51 4.86 20.98
N ASP A 126 9.15 4.78 22.26
CA ASP A 126 9.32 3.57 23.08
C ASP A 126 8.73 2.31 22.42
N LEU A 127 9.63 1.53 21.81
CA LEU A 127 9.37 0.16 21.40
C LEU A 127 9.84 -0.75 22.52
N SER A 128 8.91 -1.37 23.25
CA SER A 128 9.27 -2.59 23.96
C SER A 128 9.71 -3.62 22.91
N PRO A 129 10.89 -4.26 23.06
CA PRO A 129 11.46 -5.12 22.00
C PRO A 129 10.59 -6.36 21.68
N GLU A 130 9.61 -6.67 22.52
CA GLU A 130 8.61 -7.72 22.32
C GLU A 130 7.48 -7.33 21.34
N ILE A 131 7.33 -6.06 20.96
CA ILE A 131 6.24 -5.61 20.11
C ILE A 131 6.74 -4.87 18.86
N SER A 132 6.77 -5.59 17.75
CA SER A 132 6.92 -5.01 16.40
C SER A 132 5.67 -4.21 16.01
N THR A 133 5.54 -2.97 16.52
CA THR A 133 4.49 -2.03 16.12
C THR A 133 4.88 -1.27 14.85
N THR A 134 3.88 -0.72 14.18
CA THR A 134 4.06 0.26 13.09
C THR A 134 4.15 1.70 13.60
N SER A 135 4.11 1.93 14.92
CA SER A 135 3.98 3.28 15.53
C SER A 135 5.28 4.09 15.55
N SER A 136 6.42 3.43 15.34
CA SER A 136 7.72 4.05 15.10
C SER A 136 7.93 4.47 13.64
N TYR A 137 7.16 3.90 12.70
CA TYR A 137 7.22 4.30 11.29
C TYR A 137 6.54 5.65 11.06
N ILE A 138 7.09 6.40 10.10
CA ILE A 138 6.53 7.65 9.63
C ILE A 138 6.52 7.69 8.09
N GLU A 139 5.49 8.32 7.53
CA GLU A 139 5.38 8.60 6.10
C GLU A 139 5.95 10.01 5.83
N ILE A 140 6.76 10.18 4.80
CA ILE A 140 7.33 11.48 4.39
C ILE A 140 6.76 11.85 3.03
N LYS A 141 6.24 13.08 2.91
CA LYS A 141 5.54 13.56 1.71
C LYS A 141 5.88 15.02 1.42
N THR A 142 5.62 15.44 0.18
CA THR A 142 5.70 16.85 -0.22
C THR A 142 4.39 17.35 -0.82
N ALA A 143 4.08 18.63 -0.57
CA ALA A 143 2.92 19.32 -1.13
C ALA A 143 3.33 20.68 -1.67
N ARG A 144 2.64 21.18 -2.70
CA ARG A 144 2.71 22.60 -3.07
C ARG A 144 2.11 23.40 -1.91
N SER A 145 2.77 24.47 -1.44
CA SER A 145 2.17 25.39 -0.46
C SER A 145 0.82 25.87 -0.99
N LEU A 146 -0.26 25.66 -0.23
CA LEU A 146 -1.64 25.89 -0.68
C LEU A 146 -1.99 27.38 -0.57
N LYS A 147 -2.15 28.07 -1.71
CA LYS A 147 -2.34 29.54 -1.77
C LYS A 147 -3.81 29.92 -1.93
N THR A 148 -4.59 29.09 -2.61
CA THR A 148 -5.99 29.35 -3.00
C THR A 148 -6.96 28.33 -2.42
N GLU A 149 -8.24 28.71 -2.27
CA GLU A 149 -9.30 27.78 -1.82
C GLU A 149 -9.48 26.61 -2.80
N THR A 150 -9.22 26.80 -4.09
CA THR A 150 -9.23 25.72 -5.09
C THR A 150 -8.13 24.70 -4.81
N GLU A 151 -6.90 25.13 -4.52
CA GLU A 151 -5.80 24.22 -4.17
C GLU A 151 -6.05 23.49 -2.85
N LYS A 152 -6.59 24.20 -1.85
CA LYS A 152 -7.04 23.60 -0.58
C LYS A 152 -8.08 22.53 -0.83
N TYR A 153 -9.13 22.83 -1.61
CA TYR A 153 -10.14 21.85 -2.01
C TYR A 153 -9.51 20.62 -2.65
N TYR A 154 -8.65 20.76 -3.67
CA TYR A 154 -8.00 19.62 -4.31
C TYR A 154 -7.09 18.81 -3.35
N PHE A 155 -6.47 19.47 -2.37
CA PHE A 155 -5.69 18.80 -1.32
C PHE A 155 -6.59 17.98 -0.39
N TYR A 156 -7.55 18.62 0.28
CA TYR A 156 -8.43 17.97 1.27
C TYR A 156 -9.36 16.92 0.63
N ARG A 157 -9.92 17.19 -0.55
CA ARG A 157 -10.87 16.31 -1.25
C ARG A 157 -10.23 15.05 -1.81
N TYR A 158 -8.96 15.08 -2.23
CA TYR A 158 -8.33 13.99 -2.97
C TYR A 158 -6.98 13.54 -2.41
N LYS A 159 -6.01 14.46 -2.28
CA LYS A 159 -4.66 14.08 -1.86
C LYS A 159 -4.66 13.55 -0.42
N MET A 160 -5.35 14.25 0.48
CA MET A 160 -5.50 13.84 1.88
C MET A 160 -6.23 12.49 2.01
N ALA A 161 -7.26 12.23 1.19
CA ALA A 161 -7.95 10.94 1.17
C ALA A 161 -6.99 9.78 0.84
N TYR A 162 -6.12 9.99 -0.16
CA TYR A 162 -5.13 8.99 -0.57
C TYR A 162 -3.99 8.83 0.46
N TRP A 163 -3.49 9.94 1.03
CA TRP A 163 -2.50 9.90 2.12
C TRP A 163 -3.04 9.22 3.38
N TRP A 164 -4.31 9.46 3.73
CA TRP A 164 -5.01 8.75 4.80
C TRP A 164 -5.04 7.24 4.50
N ALA A 165 -5.53 6.84 3.32
CA ALA A 165 -5.64 5.42 2.96
C ALA A 165 -4.27 4.73 2.93
N GLN A 166 -3.24 5.39 2.39
CA GLN A 166 -1.86 4.89 2.38
C GLN A 166 -1.32 4.67 3.80
N SER A 167 -1.49 5.65 4.69
CA SER A 167 -0.92 5.60 6.05
C SER A 167 -1.71 4.68 6.98
N TYR A 168 -3.04 4.69 6.87
CA TYR A 168 -3.95 3.78 7.59
C TYR A 168 -3.63 2.32 7.30
N LEU A 169 -3.42 1.96 6.02
CA LEU A 169 -3.00 0.61 5.64
C LEU A 169 -1.58 0.26 6.13
N ALA A 170 -0.69 1.24 6.24
CA ALA A 170 0.65 1.03 6.80
C ALA A 170 0.68 1.00 8.34
N GLY A 171 -0.43 1.31 9.00
CA GLY A 171 -0.48 1.48 10.47
C GLY A 171 0.32 2.69 10.97
N ILE A 172 0.58 3.67 10.10
CA ILE A 172 1.32 4.90 10.40
C ILE A 172 0.37 5.96 10.97
N SER A 173 0.79 6.61 12.06
CA SER A 173 -0.03 7.60 12.77
C SER A 173 0.15 9.05 12.29
N GLU A 174 1.32 9.38 11.73
CA GLU A 174 1.72 10.74 11.39
C GLU A 174 2.47 10.80 10.06
N ILE A 175 2.40 11.94 9.37
CA ILE A 175 3.09 12.22 8.10
C ILE A 175 3.91 13.50 8.27
N ILE A 176 5.20 13.48 7.93
CA ILE A 176 5.98 14.72 7.73
C ILE A 176 5.67 15.25 6.33
N CYS A 177 5.09 16.44 6.25
CA CYS A 177 4.76 17.11 5.00
C CYS A 177 5.67 18.31 4.77
N GLY A 178 6.63 18.17 3.84
CA GLY A 178 7.42 19.28 3.34
C GLY A 178 6.61 20.12 2.34
N ASN A 179 6.22 21.33 2.74
CA ASN A 179 5.57 22.28 1.85
C ASN A 179 6.61 22.92 0.95
N ARG A 180 6.46 22.77 -0.37
CA ARG A 180 7.34 23.33 -1.39
C ARG A 180 6.69 24.46 -2.17
N THR A 181 7.53 25.41 -2.52
CA THR A 181 7.27 26.42 -3.55
C THR A 181 7.17 25.79 -4.94
N ASP A 182 6.81 26.63 -5.91
CA ASP A 182 6.78 26.28 -7.34
C ASP A 182 8.17 26.00 -7.90
N ALA A 183 9.22 26.61 -7.32
CA ALA A 183 10.63 26.34 -7.63
C ALA A 183 11.17 25.06 -6.96
N GLY A 184 10.33 24.25 -6.32
CA GLY A 184 10.72 23.01 -5.64
C GLY A 184 11.27 23.19 -4.22
N ILE A 185 11.70 24.39 -3.84
CA ILE A 185 12.28 24.72 -2.53
C ILE A 185 11.23 24.54 -1.42
N ILE A 186 11.57 23.77 -0.38
CA ILE A 186 10.77 23.59 0.85
C ILE A 186 10.77 24.87 1.67
N ASN A 187 9.60 25.36 2.12
CA ASN A 187 9.45 26.59 2.90
C ASN A 187 8.79 26.40 4.28
N SER A 188 8.09 25.28 4.52
CA SER A 188 7.72 24.83 5.86
C SER A 188 7.66 23.30 5.92
N ILE A 189 7.64 22.76 7.14
CA ILE A 189 7.44 21.33 7.41
C ILE A 189 6.31 21.21 8.44
N ASP A 190 5.25 20.48 8.09
CA ASP A 190 4.13 20.20 8.98
C ASP A 190 4.17 18.74 9.44
N VAL A 191 3.80 18.46 10.70
CA VAL A 191 3.56 17.10 11.20
C VAL A 191 2.06 16.84 11.23
N LEU A 192 1.57 16.05 10.27
CA LEU A 192 0.15 15.84 10.02
C LEU A 192 -0.32 14.52 10.64
N ARG A 193 -1.27 14.57 11.58
CA ARG A 193 -1.84 13.39 12.25
C ARG A 193 -2.92 12.72 11.40
N VAL A 194 -2.70 11.48 10.99
CA VAL A 194 -3.59 10.69 10.11
C VAL A 194 -4.99 10.54 10.72
N SER A 195 -5.09 10.51 12.06
CA SER A 195 -6.36 10.51 12.81
C SER A 195 -7.24 11.74 12.56
N ASN A 196 -6.65 12.88 12.22
CA ASN A 196 -7.38 14.14 12.05
C ASN A 196 -7.94 14.30 10.63
N PHE A 197 -7.36 13.61 9.64
CA PHE A 197 -7.64 13.84 8.22
C PHE A 197 -9.15 13.76 7.88
N PRO A 198 -9.96 12.83 8.44
CA PRO A 198 -11.40 12.82 8.17
C PRO A 198 -12.16 14.05 8.69
N LYS A 199 -11.66 14.70 9.75
CA LYS A 199 -12.22 15.94 10.30
C LYS A 199 -11.77 17.16 9.47
N GLU A 200 -10.47 17.23 9.15
CA GLU A 200 -9.87 18.28 8.31
C GLU A 200 -10.38 18.24 6.87
N ALA A 201 -10.84 17.07 6.40
CA ALA A 201 -11.52 16.92 5.12
C ALA A 201 -12.96 17.48 5.10
N HIS A 202 -13.54 17.92 6.22
CA HIS A 202 -14.86 18.55 6.30
C HIS A 202 -15.98 17.80 5.53
N GLY A 203 -15.97 16.46 5.56
CA GLY A 203 -16.96 15.62 4.87
C GLY A 203 -16.76 15.43 3.37
N MET A 204 -15.67 15.96 2.78
CA MET A 204 -15.32 15.79 1.36
C MET A 204 -15.10 14.32 0.96
N TRP A 205 -14.75 13.45 1.93
CA TRP A 205 -14.70 11.99 1.82
C TRP A 205 -14.90 11.36 3.20
N SER A 206 -15.15 10.05 3.26
CA SER A 206 -15.36 9.30 4.51
C SER A 206 -14.50 8.02 4.55
N PRO A 207 -13.80 7.76 5.68
CA PRO A 207 -13.16 6.46 5.96
C PRO A 207 -14.07 5.26 5.74
N ASP A 208 -15.32 5.35 6.19
CA ASP A 208 -16.27 4.23 6.13
C ASP A 208 -16.64 3.91 4.69
N VAL A 209 -16.81 4.92 3.84
CA VAL A 209 -17.08 4.72 2.41
C VAL A 209 -15.89 4.07 1.72
N CYS A 210 -14.67 4.50 2.04
CA CYS A 210 -13.44 3.90 1.52
C CYS A 210 -13.30 2.42 1.92
N LEU A 211 -13.53 2.09 3.20
CA LEU A 211 -13.41 0.73 3.74
C LEU A 211 -14.53 -0.18 3.22
N ASN A 212 -15.79 0.29 3.23
CA ASN A 212 -16.94 -0.46 2.72
C ASN A 212 -16.86 -0.70 1.21
N PHE A 213 -16.27 0.22 0.44
CA PHE A 213 -16.02 -0.02 -0.99
C PHE A 213 -14.93 -1.08 -1.19
N CYS A 214 -13.84 -1.02 -0.42
CA CYS A 214 -12.79 -2.02 -0.48
C CYS A 214 -13.32 -3.43 -0.14
N ASP A 215 -14.10 -3.57 0.95
CA ASP A 215 -14.81 -4.81 1.27
C ASP A 215 -15.68 -5.31 0.10
N LYS A 216 -16.54 -4.45 -0.45
CA LYS A 216 -17.45 -4.83 -1.55
C LYS A 216 -16.69 -5.24 -2.80
N PHE A 217 -15.56 -4.61 -3.09
CA PHE A 217 -14.69 -4.98 -4.20
C PHE A 217 -13.99 -6.32 -3.97
N LEU A 218 -13.42 -6.55 -2.78
CA LEU A 218 -12.82 -7.85 -2.41
C LEU A 218 -13.86 -8.99 -2.42
N ASN A 219 -15.07 -8.73 -1.92
CA ASN A 219 -16.20 -9.64 -2.03
C ASN A 219 -16.61 -9.89 -3.48
N PHE A 220 -16.46 -8.92 -4.39
CA PHE A 220 -16.65 -9.12 -5.84
C PHE A 220 -15.54 -9.98 -6.44
N LEU A 221 -14.27 -9.78 -6.07
CA LEU A 221 -13.15 -10.63 -6.48
C LEU A 221 -13.40 -12.10 -6.11
N LYS A 222 -13.76 -12.40 -4.84
CA LYS A 222 -14.07 -13.78 -4.41
C LYS A 222 -15.21 -14.45 -5.20
N ARG A 223 -16.16 -13.68 -5.77
CA ARG A 223 -17.25 -14.23 -6.60
C ARG A 223 -16.87 -14.51 -8.04
N VAL A 224 -16.00 -13.70 -8.66
CA VAL A 224 -15.69 -13.83 -10.10
C VAL A 224 -14.41 -14.63 -10.37
N MET A 225 -13.46 -14.63 -9.44
CA MET A 225 -12.17 -15.32 -9.57
C MET A 225 -12.29 -16.79 -9.15
N ILE A 226 -13.08 -17.57 -9.90
CA ILE A 226 -13.36 -18.98 -9.56
C ILE A 226 -12.23 -19.93 -9.97
N GLU A 227 -11.51 -19.64 -11.06
CA GLU A 227 -10.45 -20.52 -11.59
C GLU A 227 -9.13 -20.36 -10.85
N ASP A 228 -8.51 -21.49 -10.48
CA ASP A 228 -7.23 -21.56 -9.75
C ASP A 228 -6.10 -21.90 -10.74
N ASP A 229 -5.74 -20.94 -11.60
CA ASP A 229 -4.71 -21.07 -12.65
C ASP A 229 -3.88 -19.78 -12.73
N PRO A 230 -2.56 -19.81 -12.55
CA PRO A 230 -1.69 -18.63 -12.65
C PRO A 230 -1.60 -18.05 -14.07
N ASN A 231 -2.10 -18.75 -15.09
CA ASN A 231 -2.23 -18.27 -16.47
C ASN A 231 -3.58 -17.62 -16.78
N VAL A 232 -4.55 -17.69 -15.85
CA VAL A 232 -5.80 -16.93 -15.92
C VAL A 232 -5.64 -15.62 -15.15
N VAL A 233 -5.93 -14.51 -15.82
CA VAL A 233 -5.91 -13.17 -15.24
C VAL A 233 -7.29 -12.54 -15.39
N TYR A 234 -7.88 -12.10 -14.30
CA TYR A 234 -9.04 -11.24 -14.30
C TYR A 234 -8.54 -9.79 -14.26
N LYS A 235 -8.73 -9.06 -15.37
CA LYS A 235 -8.40 -7.63 -15.46
C LYS A 235 -9.63 -6.82 -15.09
N PHE A 236 -9.49 -5.98 -14.07
CA PHE A 236 -10.49 -5.03 -13.60
C PHE A 236 -10.10 -3.64 -14.08
N SER A 237 -10.95 -3.01 -14.88
CA SER A 237 -10.68 -1.69 -15.48
C SER A 237 -11.74 -0.67 -15.02
N TYR A 238 -11.28 0.37 -14.33
CA TYR A 238 -12.08 1.56 -13.97
C TYR A 238 -11.75 2.72 -14.92
N LYS A 239 -12.76 3.50 -15.32
CA LYS A 239 -12.61 4.60 -16.30
C LYS A 239 -13.37 5.88 -15.89
N GLY A 240 -13.52 6.11 -14.59
CA GLY A 240 -14.44 7.10 -14.02
C GLY A 240 -15.89 6.60 -14.02
N LYS A 241 -16.79 7.33 -13.35
CA LYS A 241 -18.22 6.99 -13.21
C LYS A 241 -18.44 5.70 -12.40
N ASP A 242 -19.64 5.11 -12.48
CA ASP A 242 -20.16 4.16 -11.49
C ASP A 242 -19.79 2.68 -11.71
N LYS A 243 -18.90 2.37 -12.68
CA LYS A 243 -18.70 0.99 -13.16
C LYS A 243 -17.23 0.59 -13.28
N ILE A 244 -16.91 -0.57 -12.69
CA ILE A 244 -15.68 -1.32 -12.93
C ILE A 244 -16.00 -2.46 -13.91
N TYR A 245 -15.24 -2.55 -14.99
CA TYR A 245 -15.36 -3.63 -15.97
C TYR A 245 -14.45 -4.78 -15.57
N CYS A 246 -14.91 -6.03 -15.72
CA CYS A 246 -14.09 -7.23 -15.52
C CYS A 246 -13.91 -7.94 -16.87
N THR A 247 -12.68 -8.32 -17.20
CA THR A 247 -12.33 -9.10 -18.39
C THR A 247 -11.43 -10.26 -18.00
N LYS A 248 -11.88 -11.49 -18.22
CA LYS A 248 -11.03 -12.68 -18.09
C LYS A 248 -10.10 -12.76 -19.30
N LEU A 249 -8.82 -12.97 -19.02
CA LEU A 249 -7.75 -13.19 -20.00
C LEU A 249 -7.13 -14.57 -19.72
N VAL A 250 -7.00 -15.40 -20.75
CA VAL A 250 -6.34 -16.72 -20.67
C VAL A 250 -5.00 -16.62 -21.40
N ASN A 251 -3.92 -17.08 -20.76
CA ASN A 251 -2.55 -17.00 -21.28
C ASN A 251 -2.11 -15.59 -21.75
N PRO A 252 -2.38 -14.50 -21.01
CA PRO A 252 -2.10 -13.15 -21.50
C PRO A 252 -0.59 -12.84 -21.62
N GLU A 253 -0.32 -11.74 -22.34
CA GLU A 253 0.98 -11.08 -22.40
C GLU A 253 1.56 -10.80 -21.00
N ASN A 254 2.89 -10.81 -20.88
CA ASN A 254 3.61 -10.66 -19.61
C ASN A 254 3.21 -9.40 -18.81
N ARG A 255 2.86 -8.29 -19.46
CA ARG A 255 2.41 -7.05 -18.78
C ARG A 255 1.14 -7.20 -17.93
N TYR A 256 0.34 -8.23 -18.15
CA TYR A 256 -0.85 -8.54 -17.36
C TYR A 256 -0.63 -9.72 -16.38
N ARG A 257 0.50 -10.44 -16.47
CA ARG A 257 0.78 -11.62 -15.63
C ARG A 257 1.14 -11.21 -14.20
N VAL A 258 0.17 -11.35 -13.31
CA VAL A 258 0.30 -11.10 -11.87
C VAL A 258 1.32 -12.05 -11.23
N ILE A 259 1.31 -13.32 -11.68
CA ILE A 259 2.15 -14.40 -11.18
C ILE A 259 3.22 -14.72 -12.24
N PRO A 260 4.51 -14.53 -11.95
CA PRO A 260 5.60 -14.83 -12.88
C PRO A 260 5.96 -16.33 -12.83
N LYS A 261 6.49 -16.87 -13.94
CA LYS A 261 6.81 -18.31 -14.05
C LYS A 261 7.76 -18.84 -12.97
N TRP A 262 8.73 -18.04 -12.52
CA TRP A 262 9.63 -18.46 -11.44
C TRP A 262 8.89 -18.71 -10.10
N TYR A 263 7.74 -18.07 -9.89
CA TYR A 263 6.89 -18.25 -8.71
C TYR A 263 5.95 -19.47 -8.82
N THR A 264 5.82 -20.10 -10.00
CA THR A 264 5.21 -21.44 -10.08
C THR A 264 6.29 -22.51 -10.04
N MET A 265 7.38 -22.32 -10.79
CA MET A 265 8.48 -23.28 -10.94
C MET A 265 9.27 -23.58 -9.65
N ALA A 266 9.28 -22.68 -8.65
CA ALA A 266 9.88 -22.95 -7.34
C ALA A 266 8.91 -23.62 -6.33
N PHE A 267 7.76 -24.07 -6.80
CA PHE A 267 6.58 -24.51 -6.01
C PHE A 267 5.98 -25.83 -6.53
N ASP A 268 6.17 -26.09 -7.83
CA ASP A 268 6.00 -27.36 -8.54
C ASP A 268 6.98 -28.45 -8.03
#